data_AF-A0A183MSA2-F1
#
_entry.id   AF-A0A183MSA2-F1
#
_cell.length_a   1.000
_cell.length_b   1.000
_cell.length_c   1.000
_cell.angle_alpha   90.00
_cell.angle_beta   90.00
_cell.angle_gamma   90.00
#
_symmetry.space_group_name_H-M   'P 1'
#
loop_
_entity.id
_entity.type
_entity.pdbx_description
1 polymer ?
#
loop_
_entity_poly.entity_id
_entity_poly.type
_entity_poly.pdbx_seq_one_letter_code
_entity_poly.pdbx_strand_id
1 'polypeptide(L)'
;MDSLKVQFPNNPTDVHGECRNHTMTPICTGTSVIGIKYRGGVVLAADTPHALHSWITRVLYNRRSRLQPLWNTYLVGGLEANGEPFIGYCSMLGVSFTENYVATGFGAYLAMPILRECLEIKAGGDPNNITEEDAISTITSAMKQLYFRDCRAFDTYQMAVVNKEGIQISGPLRLKCDWSIAEYVKGYD
;
A
#
# COMPACT_ATOMS: atom_id res chain seq x y z
N MET A 1 -42.92 19.93 25.30
CA MET A 1 -42.33 19.40 26.55
C MET A 1 -42.26 17.90 26.44
N ASP A 2 -41.03 17.40 26.51
CA ASP A 2 -40.51 16.04 26.58
C ASP A 2 -41.48 14.85 26.81
N SER A 3 -41.26 13.77 26.07
CA SER A 3 -40.53 12.61 26.64
C SER A 3 -40.24 11.51 25.60
N LEU A 4 -38.95 11.17 25.52
CA LEU A 4 -38.36 10.01 24.84
C LEU A 4 -38.90 8.68 25.36
N LYS A 5 -39.11 7.69 24.46
CA LYS A 5 -38.57 6.31 24.59
C LYS A 5 -38.30 5.72 23.21
N VAL A 6 -37.03 5.44 22.93
CA VAL A 6 -36.58 4.63 21.78
C VAL A 6 -36.64 3.17 22.19
N GLN A 7 -37.34 2.34 21.40
CA GLN A 7 -37.35 0.90 21.56
C GLN A 7 -37.01 0.27 20.22
N PHE A 8 -35.86 -0.41 20.14
CA PHE A 8 -35.45 -1.18 18.97
C PHE A 8 -36.12 -2.56 19.01
N PRO A 9 -36.81 -3.02 17.96
CA PRO A 9 -37.23 -4.41 17.85
C PRO A 9 -36.07 -5.28 17.35
N ASN A 10 -35.80 -6.35 18.11
CA ASN A 10 -34.90 -7.43 17.76
C ASN A 10 -35.46 -8.25 16.58
N ASN A 11 -34.56 -8.54 15.62
CA ASN A 11 -34.49 -9.56 14.56
C ASN A 11 -35.38 -10.82 14.69
N PRO A 12 -35.45 -11.74 13.70
CA PRO A 12 -35.34 -11.67 12.22
C PRO A 12 -36.45 -12.47 11.50
N THR A 13 -36.87 -12.06 10.30
CA THR A 13 -37.43 -13.00 9.30
C THR A 13 -37.06 -12.52 7.91
N ASP A 14 -36.30 -13.34 7.18
CA ASP A 14 -35.92 -13.11 5.79
C ASP A 14 -37.17 -12.94 4.91
N VAL A 15 -37.31 -11.78 4.27
CA VAL A 15 -38.12 -11.63 3.07
C VAL A 15 -37.36 -10.72 2.10
N HIS A 16 -37.09 -11.27 0.91
CA HIS A 16 -36.46 -10.60 -0.22
C HIS A 16 -36.99 -9.16 -0.40
N GLY A 17 -36.10 -8.18 -0.25
CA GLY A 17 -36.39 -6.75 -0.46
C GLY A 17 -35.20 -6.08 -1.12
N GLU A 18 -35.30 -5.96 -2.44
CA GLU A 18 -34.53 -5.09 -3.36
C GLU A 18 -33.15 -4.61 -2.89
N CYS A 19 -32.10 -5.17 -3.50
CA CYS A 19 -30.79 -4.52 -3.62
C CYS A 19 -30.97 -3.18 -4.34
N ARG A 20 -31.23 -2.11 -3.59
CA ARG A 20 -31.21 -0.74 -4.08
C ARG A 20 -29.78 -0.38 -4.49
N ASN A 21 -29.54 -0.43 -5.79
CA ASN A 21 -28.28 -0.09 -6.44
C ASN A 21 -27.90 1.38 -6.22
N HIS A 22 -26.70 1.63 -5.70
CA HIS A 22 -25.94 2.82 -6.06
C HIS A 22 -24.47 2.45 -6.33
N THR A 23 -24.20 2.05 -7.58
CA THR A 23 -23.10 2.45 -8.48
C THR A 23 -23.28 1.61 -9.76
N MET A 24 -23.82 2.20 -10.84
CA MET A 24 -24.17 1.49 -12.10
C MET A 24 -23.01 1.31 -13.08
N THR A 25 -21.77 1.55 -12.64
CA THR A 25 -20.57 1.18 -13.39
C THR A 25 -19.61 0.47 -12.43
N PRO A 26 -19.28 -0.82 -12.64
CA PRO A 26 -18.12 -1.38 -11.98
C PRO A 26 -16.90 -0.62 -12.51
N ILE A 27 -16.32 0.25 -11.68
CA ILE A 27 -15.04 0.93 -11.99
C ILE A 27 -13.86 -0.06 -11.84
N CYS A 28 -14.13 -1.28 -11.38
CA CYS A 28 -13.12 -2.33 -11.21
C CYS A 28 -13.61 -3.59 -11.93
N THR A 29 -13.11 -3.81 -13.13
CA THR A 29 -13.31 -5.01 -13.96
C THR A 29 -12.43 -6.20 -13.52
N GLY A 30 -11.70 -6.06 -12.40
CA GLY A 30 -10.77 -7.08 -11.90
C GLY A 30 -11.41 -8.01 -10.87
N THR A 31 -11.72 -9.22 -11.33
CA THR A 31 -11.70 -10.51 -10.62
C THR A 31 -12.42 -10.65 -9.25
N SER A 32 -12.44 -11.87 -8.69
CA SER A 32 -13.29 -12.23 -7.56
C SER A 32 -12.53 -12.19 -6.23
N VAL A 33 -12.95 -11.31 -5.32
CA VAL A 33 -12.52 -11.36 -3.91
C VAL A 33 -13.57 -12.12 -3.11
N ILE A 34 -13.20 -13.31 -2.62
CA ILE A 34 -14.09 -14.15 -1.82
C ILE A 34 -13.61 -14.22 -0.37
N GLY A 35 -14.55 -14.44 0.55
CA GLY A 35 -14.21 -14.54 1.95
C GLY A 35 -15.30 -15.19 2.79
N ILE A 36 -14.88 -15.86 3.87
CA ILE A 36 -15.78 -16.52 4.82
C ILE A 36 -15.43 -16.11 6.25
N LYS A 37 -16.46 -15.88 7.07
CA LYS A 37 -16.32 -15.69 8.52
C LYS A 37 -16.32 -17.04 9.23
N TYR A 38 -15.49 -17.21 10.25
CA TYR A 38 -15.49 -18.39 11.10
C TYR A 38 -15.41 -18.00 12.58
N ARG A 39 -15.55 -18.96 13.50
CA ARG A 39 -15.44 -18.72 14.94
C ARG A 39 -14.00 -18.29 15.28
N GLY A 40 -13.79 -16.99 15.39
CA GLY A 40 -12.50 -16.39 15.74
C GLY A 40 -11.84 -15.55 14.64
N GLY A 41 -12.43 -15.44 13.44
CA GLY A 41 -11.82 -14.61 12.39
C GLY A 41 -12.51 -14.62 11.03
N VAL A 42 -11.75 -14.18 10.04
CA VAL A 42 -12.15 -14.15 8.62
C VAL A 42 -11.03 -14.73 7.77
N VAL A 43 -11.39 -15.45 6.71
CA VAL A 43 -10.47 -15.85 5.64
C VAL A 43 -10.87 -15.07 4.39
N LEU A 44 -9.89 -14.49 3.70
CA LEU A 44 -10.07 -13.74 2.47
C LEU A 44 -9.13 -14.32 1.40
N ALA A 45 -9.60 -14.41 0.17
CA ALA A 45 -8.81 -14.80 -0.98
C ALA A 45 -9.11 -13.86 -2.14
N ALA A 46 -8.04 -13.44 -2.82
CA ALA A 46 -8.07 -12.70 -4.08
C ALA A 46 -7.12 -13.39 -5.04
N ASP A 47 -7.51 -13.49 -6.30
CA ASP A 47 -6.74 -14.12 -7.37
C ASP A 47 -5.73 -13.17 -8.01
N THR A 48 -5.96 -11.84 -7.95
CA THR A 48 -5.02 -10.85 -8.48
C THR A 48 -4.74 -9.69 -7.52
N PRO A 49 -3.53 -9.07 -7.60
CA PRO A 49 -3.21 -7.85 -6.87
C PRO A 49 -4.21 -6.72 -7.14
N HIS A 50 -4.69 -6.56 -8.37
CA HIS A 50 -5.70 -5.56 -8.72
C HIS A 50 -7.03 -5.76 -7.98
N ALA A 51 -7.52 -7.00 -7.87
CA ALA A 51 -8.74 -7.29 -7.10
C ALA A 51 -8.57 -6.93 -5.63
N LEU A 52 -7.42 -7.30 -5.05
CA LEU A 52 -7.11 -6.98 -3.66
C LEU A 52 -7.06 -5.46 -3.43
N HIS A 53 -6.42 -4.72 -4.33
CA HIS A 53 -6.33 -3.26 -4.28
C HIS A 53 -7.70 -2.58 -4.40
N SER A 54 -8.55 -3.05 -5.31
CA SER A 54 -9.94 -2.60 -5.44
C SER A 54 -10.75 -2.83 -4.17
N TRP A 55 -10.65 -4.02 -3.60
CA TRP A 55 -11.34 -4.39 -2.36
C TRP A 55 -10.90 -3.53 -1.18
N ILE A 56 -9.59 -3.34 -0.98
CA ILE A 56 -9.04 -2.48 0.08
C ILE A 56 -9.59 -1.06 -0.06
N THR A 57 -9.63 -0.53 -1.29
CA THR A 57 -10.17 0.81 -1.57
C THR A 57 -11.64 0.91 -1.18
N ARG A 58 -12.45 -0.09 -1.51
CA ARG A 58 -13.88 -0.14 -1.13
C ARG A 58 -14.07 -0.19 0.38
N VAL A 59 -13.24 -0.98 1.08
CA VAL A 59 -13.26 -1.09 2.54
C VAL A 59 -12.92 0.25 3.20
N LEU A 60 -11.84 0.90 2.75
CA LEU A 60 -11.43 2.20 3.26
C LEU A 60 -12.46 3.30 3.00
N TYR A 61 -13.02 3.33 1.79
CA TYR A 61 -14.06 4.29 1.43
C TYR A 61 -15.33 4.09 2.28
N ASN A 62 -15.78 2.84 2.48
CA ASN A 62 -16.92 2.53 3.34
C ASN A 62 -16.69 2.97 4.81
N ARG A 63 -15.48 2.75 5.34
CA ARG A 63 -15.12 3.18 6.70
C ARG A 63 -15.08 4.70 6.82
N ARG A 64 -14.54 5.40 5.82
CA ARG A 64 -14.60 6.86 5.72
C ARG A 64 -16.05 7.38 5.70
N SER A 65 -16.92 6.79 4.89
CA SER A 65 -18.32 7.22 4.78
C SER A 65 -19.10 7.08 6.09
N ARG A 66 -18.68 6.18 6.98
CA ARG A 66 -19.24 6.01 8.32
C ARG A 66 -18.59 6.92 9.37
N LEU A 67 -17.80 7.92 8.95
CA LEU A 67 -17.02 8.82 9.80
C LEU A 67 -16.11 8.10 10.81
N GLN A 68 -15.70 6.88 10.46
CA GLN A 68 -14.78 6.06 11.25
C GLN A 68 -13.70 5.48 10.32
N PRO A 69 -12.83 6.34 9.75
CA PRO A 69 -11.82 5.91 8.82
C PRO A 69 -10.78 4.99 9.48
N LEU A 70 -10.18 4.08 8.71
CA LEU A 70 -9.01 3.33 9.16
C LEU A 70 -7.77 4.15 8.84
N TRP A 71 -6.98 4.50 9.86
CA TRP A 71 -5.82 5.40 9.73
C TRP A 71 -4.59 4.70 9.17
N ASN A 72 -4.75 4.02 8.04
CA ASN A 72 -3.70 3.29 7.36
C ASN A 72 -3.61 3.75 5.91
N THR A 73 -2.39 3.71 5.40
CA THR A 73 -2.09 3.82 3.99
C THR A 73 -1.51 2.49 3.55
N TYR A 74 -2.08 1.90 2.50
CA TYR A 74 -1.67 0.61 1.97
C TYR A 74 -0.97 0.78 0.63
N LEU A 75 0.06 -0.05 0.44
CA LEU A 75 0.65 -0.33 -0.86
C LEU A 75 0.36 -1.80 -1.18
N VAL A 76 -0.16 -2.04 -2.37
CA VAL A 76 -0.42 -3.39 -2.89
C VAL A 76 0.50 -3.60 -4.08
N GLY A 77 1.45 -4.51 -3.94
CA GLY A 77 2.39 -4.86 -5.00
C GLY A 77 2.29 -6.34 -5.33
N GLY A 78 2.37 -6.70 -6.61
CA GLY A 78 2.40 -8.10 -7.03
C GLY A 78 2.52 -8.25 -8.55
N LEU A 79 2.39 -9.49 -9.02
CA LEU A 79 2.28 -9.79 -10.44
C LEU A 79 0.84 -10.15 -10.79
N GLU A 80 0.35 -9.61 -11.89
CA GLU A 80 -0.91 -10.00 -12.51
C GLU A 80 -0.79 -11.37 -13.19
N ALA A 81 -1.92 -11.98 -13.55
CA ALA A 81 -1.95 -13.31 -14.18
C ALA A 81 -1.24 -13.34 -15.55
N ASN A 82 -1.12 -12.19 -16.23
CA ASN A 82 -0.36 -12.03 -17.47
C ASN A 82 1.16 -11.86 -17.24
N GLY A 83 1.60 -11.79 -15.97
CA GLY A 83 2.98 -11.56 -15.57
C GLY A 83 3.40 -10.10 -15.55
N GLU A 84 2.49 -9.15 -15.72
CA GLU A 84 2.78 -7.71 -15.61
C GLU A 84 2.87 -7.29 -14.13
N PRO A 85 3.88 -6.48 -13.76
CA PRO A 85 3.96 -5.90 -12.42
C PRO A 85 2.82 -4.94 -12.14
N PHE A 86 2.24 -5.05 -10.95
CA PHE A 86 1.21 -4.15 -10.45
C PHE A 86 1.64 -3.50 -9.14
N ILE A 87 1.50 -2.18 -9.05
CA ILE A 87 1.69 -1.40 -7.83
C ILE A 87 0.50 -0.44 -7.66
N GLY A 88 -0.24 -0.62 -6.57
CA GLY A 88 -1.41 0.17 -6.21
C GLY A 88 -1.24 0.87 -4.87
N TYR A 89 -1.56 2.16 -4.82
CA TYR A 89 -1.63 2.96 -3.61
C TYR A 89 -3.07 3.09 -3.13
N CYS A 90 -3.30 3.03 -1.82
CA CYS A 90 -4.59 3.38 -1.22
C CYS A 90 -4.43 4.10 0.12
N SER A 91 -5.03 5.28 0.27
CA SER A 91 -5.00 6.04 1.54
C SER A 91 -6.25 5.84 2.38
N MET A 92 -6.15 6.20 3.67
CA MET A 92 -7.26 6.27 4.62
C MET A 92 -8.53 6.96 4.08
N LEU A 93 -8.38 7.93 3.18
CA LEU A 93 -9.49 8.67 2.60
C LEU A 93 -10.17 7.93 1.43
N GLY A 94 -9.67 6.76 1.04
CA GLY A 94 -10.09 6.04 -0.15
C GLY A 94 -9.54 6.64 -1.45
N VAL A 95 -8.49 7.48 -1.37
CA VAL A 95 -7.76 7.92 -2.57
C VAL A 95 -6.92 6.74 -3.04
N SER A 96 -7.11 6.34 -4.29
CA SER A 96 -6.49 5.18 -4.90
C SER A 96 -5.95 5.53 -6.28
N PHE A 97 -4.73 5.11 -6.56
CA PHE A 97 -4.09 5.25 -7.87
C PHE A 97 -3.02 4.15 -8.06
N THR A 98 -2.60 3.96 -9.29
CA THR A 98 -1.56 3.01 -9.70
C THR A 98 -0.43 3.76 -10.37
N GLU A 99 0.82 3.45 -10.03
CA GLU A 99 2.02 4.12 -10.54
C GLU A 99 3.19 3.15 -10.63
N ASN A 100 4.21 3.48 -11.42
CA ASN A 100 5.43 2.66 -11.55
C ASN A 100 6.32 2.73 -10.29
N TYR A 101 6.17 3.78 -9.49
CA TYR A 101 6.86 3.96 -8.22
C TYR A 101 5.93 4.66 -7.22
N VAL A 102 6.06 4.29 -5.94
CA VAL A 102 5.21 4.84 -4.90
C VAL A 102 5.93 4.84 -3.56
N ALA A 103 5.65 5.83 -2.73
CA ALA A 103 6.10 5.88 -1.35
C ALA A 103 4.99 6.44 -0.45
N THR A 104 5.03 6.09 0.84
CA THR A 104 4.07 6.56 1.84
C THR A 104 4.77 7.42 2.90
N GLY A 105 3.99 8.23 3.62
CA GLY A 105 4.51 9.05 4.72
C GLY A 105 5.66 9.97 4.29
N PHE A 106 6.74 10.00 5.08
CA PHE A 106 7.94 10.79 4.78
C PHE A 106 8.68 10.32 3.50
N GLY A 107 8.50 9.05 3.14
CA GLY A 107 8.97 8.48 1.88
C GLY A 107 8.45 9.21 0.65
N ALA A 108 7.22 9.74 0.71
CA ALA A 108 6.66 10.52 -0.40
C ALA A 108 7.51 11.77 -0.75
N TYR A 109 8.22 12.33 0.23
CA TYR A 109 9.02 13.54 0.05
C TYR A 109 10.50 13.24 -0.21
N LEU A 110 11.06 12.24 0.47
CA LEU A 110 12.50 11.95 0.42
C LEU A 110 12.87 10.79 -0.51
N ALA A 111 12.03 9.76 -0.61
CA ALA A 111 12.31 8.59 -1.41
C ALA A 111 11.81 8.72 -2.86
N MET A 112 10.68 9.41 -3.09
CA MET A 112 10.14 9.58 -4.45
C MET A 112 11.11 10.19 -5.47
N PRO A 113 11.93 11.21 -5.13
CA PRO A 113 12.92 11.73 -6.09
C PRO A 113 13.93 10.68 -6.54
N ILE A 114 14.40 9.82 -5.62
CA ILE A 114 15.37 8.75 -5.90
C ILE A 114 14.74 7.67 -6.79
N LEU A 115 13.48 7.31 -6.51
CA LEU A 115 12.73 6.34 -7.32
C LEU A 115 12.47 6.88 -8.73
N ARG A 116 12.08 8.16 -8.82
CA ARG A 116 11.85 8.85 -10.09
C ARG A 116 13.13 8.94 -10.91
N GLU A 117 14.26 9.29 -10.29
CA GLU A 117 15.56 9.34 -10.95
C GLU A 117 15.93 7.99 -11.57
N CYS A 118 15.71 6.89 -10.83
CA CYS A 118 15.94 5.55 -11.35
C CYS A 118 15.08 5.26 -12.58
N LEU A 119 13.78 5.58 -12.54
CA LEU A 119 12.88 5.31 -13.66
C LEU A 119 13.19 6.20 -14.88
N GLU A 120 13.34 7.50 -14.66
CA GLU A 120 13.48 8.47 -15.76
C GLU A 120 14.89 8.44 -16.36
N ILE A 121 15.94 8.47 -15.52
CA ILE A 121 17.32 8.59 -15.98
C ILE A 121 17.91 7.24 -16.34
N LYS A 122 17.80 6.24 -15.45
CA LYS A 122 18.43 4.94 -15.70
C LYS A 122 17.63 4.08 -16.68
N ALA A 123 16.30 4.12 -16.59
CA ALA A 123 15.43 3.28 -17.40
C ALA A 123 14.87 3.97 -18.67
N GLY A 124 15.17 5.26 -18.87
CA GLY A 124 14.67 6.04 -20.00
C GLY A 124 13.16 6.26 -19.97
N GLY A 125 12.54 6.17 -18.78
CA GLY A 125 11.09 6.30 -18.58
C GLY A 125 10.30 5.00 -18.74
N ASP A 126 10.92 3.89 -19.15
CA ASP A 126 10.26 2.59 -19.25
C ASP A 126 10.63 1.69 -18.05
N PRO A 127 9.67 1.29 -17.21
CA PRO A 127 9.94 0.41 -16.06
C PRO A 127 10.50 -0.96 -16.44
N ASN A 128 10.26 -1.45 -17.67
CA ASN A 128 10.78 -2.74 -18.12
C ASN A 128 12.31 -2.77 -18.29
N ASN A 129 12.94 -1.59 -18.38
CA ASN A 129 14.39 -1.46 -18.49
C ASN A 129 15.10 -1.51 -17.12
N ILE A 130 14.37 -1.57 -16.01
CA ILE A 130 14.95 -1.66 -14.67
C ILE A 130 15.26 -3.12 -14.35
N THR A 131 16.54 -3.41 -14.06
CA THR A 131 16.95 -4.74 -13.59
C THR A 131 16.58 -4.93 -12.11
N GLU A 132 16.47 -6.18 -11.66
CA GLU A 132 16.21 -6.48 -10.24
C GLU A 132 17.30 -5.89 -9.33
N GLU A 133 18.57 -5.98 -9.74
CA GLU A 133 19.70 -5.42 -9.01
C GLU A 133 19.62 -3.88 -8.90
N ASP A 134 19.22 -3.20 -9.99
CA ASP A 134 19.00 -1.76 -10.00
C ASP A 134 17.83 -1.36 -9.09
N ALA A 135 16.74 -2.13 -9.08
CA ALA A 135 15.61 -1.89 -8.19
C ALA A 135 16.02 -2.04 -6.72
N ILE A 136 16.73 -3.12 -6.38
CA ILE A 136 17.22 -3.39 -5.02
C ILE A 136 18.18 -2.28 -4.56
N SER A 137 19.11 -1.87 -5.41
CA SER A 137 20.06 -0.80 -5.08
C SER A 137 19.38 0.56 -4.88
N THR A 138 18.36 0.85 -5.68
CA THR A 138 17.57 2.09 -5.60
C THR A 138 16.75 2.13 -4.31
N ILE A 139 16.06 1.03 -3.97
CA ILE A 139 15.31 0.91 -2.70
C ILE A 139 16.25 1.01 -1.50
N THR A 140 17.41 0.35 -1.55
CA THR A 140 18.42 0.42 -0.47
C THR A 140 18.94 1.85 -0.29
N SER A 141 19.17 2.58 -1.39
CA SER A 141 19.58 3.98 -1.36
C SER A 141 18.50 4.89 -0.79
N ALA A 142 17.24 4.69 -1.17
CA ALA A 142 16.09 5.42 -0.62
C ALA A 142 15.91 5.17 0.88
N MET A 143 16.06 3.92 1.34
CA MET A 143 16.01 3.56 2.76
C MET A 143 17.15 4.22 3.54
N LYS A 144 18.36 4.28 2.96
CA LYS A 144 19.49 5.01 3.56
C LYS A 144 19.21 6.50 3.72
N GLN A 145 18.62 7.13 2.70
CA GLN A 145 18.23 8.55 2.76
C GLN A 145 17.17 8.80 3.83
N LEU A 146 16.18 7.91 3.93
CA LEU A 146 15.16 7.97 4.98
C LEU A 146 15.79 7.84 6.36
N TYR A 147 16.70 6.88 6.57
CA TYR A 147 17.37 6.71 7.85
C TYR A 147 18.16 7.97 8.29
N PHE A 148 18.78 8.68 7.35
CA PHE A 148 19.52 9.89 7.69
C PHE A 148 18.65 11.12 8.00
N ARG A 149 17.39 11.15 7.53
CA ARG A 149 16.57 12.37 7.53
C ARG A 149 15.24 12.22 8.26
N ASP A 150 14.78 11.00 8.50
CA ASP A 150 13.57 10.70 9.25
C ASP A 150 13.93 10.18 10.64
N CYS A 151 13.57 10.96 11.68
CA CYS A 151 13.84 10.61 13.08
C CYS A 151 13.07 9.36 13.57
N ARG A 152 12.13 8.83 12.78
CA ARG A 152 11.35 7.62 13.10
C ARG A 152 11.82 6.39 12.32
N ALA A 153 12.77 6.54 11.41
CA ALA A 153 13.33 5.44 10.67
C ALA A 153 14.33 4.64 11.52
N PHE A 154 14.40 3.34 11.26
CA PHE A 154 15.37 2.43 11.88
C PHE A 154 16.39 1.96 10.85
N ASP A 155 17.53 1.47 11.33
CA ASP A 155 18.64 0.97 10.51
C ASP A 155 18.39 -0.45 9.96
N THR A 156 17.33 -1.10 10.42
CA THR A 156 16.92 -2.46 10.04
C THR A 156 15.60 -2.45 9.29
N TYR A 157 15.52 -3.22 8.20
CA TYR A 157 14.34 -3.31 7.35
C TYR A 157 14.18 -4.70 6.74
N GLN A 158 12.99 -4.99 6.25
CA GLN A 158 12.69 -6.17 5.46
C GLN A 158 12.39 -5.75 4.02
N MET A 159 12.76 -6.59 3.08
CA MET A 159 12.54 -6.35 1.65
C MET A 159 11.86 -7.58 1.06
N ALA A 160 10.80 -7.37 0.29
CA ALA A 160 10.13 -8.43 -0.43
C ALA A 160 10.29 -8.17 -1.93
N VAL A 161 10.73 -9.20 -2.66
CA VAL A 161 10.80 -9.22 -4.12
C VAL A 161 9.74 -10.21 -4.61
N VAL A 162 8.94 -9.77 -5.57
CA VAL A 162 7.90 -10.60 -6.19
C VAL A 162 8.27 -10.78 -7.66
N ASN A 163 8.51 -12.02 -8.06
CA ASN A 163 8.86 -12.38 -9.42
C ASN A 163 7.99 -13.57 -9.89
N LYS A 164 8.21 -14.06 -11.12
CA LYS A 164 7.43 -15.17 -11.69
C LYS A 164 7.64 -16.50 -10.95
N GLU A 165 8.74 -16.65 -10.22
CA GLU A 165 9.07 -17.85 -9.45
C GLU A 165 8.39 -17.85 -8.09
N GLY A 166 8.04 -16.67 -7.57
CA GLY A 166 7.28 -16.50 -6.36
C GLY A 166 7.65 -15.25 -5.57
N ILE A 167 7.46 -15.33 -4.25
CA ILE A 167 7.73 -14.22 -3.32
C ILE A 167 8.97 -14.58 -2.51
N GLN A 168 9.99 -13.72 -2.57
CA GLN A 168 11.19 -13.82 -1.76
C GLN A 168 11.20 -12.70 -0.74
N ILE A 169 11.15 -13.04 0.55
CA ILE A 169 11.21 -12.07 1.64
C ILE A 169 12.59 -12.17 2.28
N SER A 170 13.37 -11.09 2.13
CA SER A 170 14.69 -10.92 2.70
C SER A 170 14.61 -10.11 3.99
N GLY A 171 15.17 -10.64 5.10
CA GLY A 171 15.34 -9.85 6.31
C GLY A 171 15.69 -10.62 7.59
N PRO A 172 16.03 -9.89 8.67
CA PRO A 172 16.20 -8.43 8.73
C PRO A 172 17.53 -7.98 8.07
N LEU A 173 17.45 -7.02 7.15
CA LEU A 173 18.60 -6.39 6.50
C LEU A 173 19.02 -5.14 7.29
N ARG A 174 20.33 -4.90 7.42
CA ARG A 174 20.88 -3.73 8.10
C ARG A 174 21.51 -2.77 7.09
N LEU A 175 21.19 -1.49 7.20
CA LEU A 175 21.72 -0.43 6.33
C LEU A 175 23.19 -0.15 6.63
N LYS A 176 24.01 -0.05 5.57
CA LYS A 176 25.40 0.41 5.67
C LYS A 176 25.46 1.94 5.60
N CYS A 177 25.57 2.56 6.77
CA CYS A 177 25.69 4.02 6.92
C CYS A 177 27.16 4.46 6.95
N ASP A 178 27.43 5.61 6.35
CA ASP A 178 28.73 6.28 6.45
C ASP A 178 28.51 7.63 7.15
N TRP A 179 29.32 7.91 8.17
CA TRP A 179 29.26 9.11 9.01
C TRP A 179 30.58 9.88 8.99
N SER A 180 31.48 9.58 8.05
CA SER A 180 32.77 10.25 7.86
C SER A 180 32.68 11.78 7.83
N ILE A 181 31.59 12.33 7.30
CA ILE A 181 31.33 13.78 7.26
C ILE A 181 31.28 14.45 8.65
N ALA A 182 30.99 13.70 9.72
CA ALA A 182 30.94 14.23 11.07
C ALA A 182 32.30 14.76 11.54
N GLU A 183 33.41 14.22 11.03
CA GLU A 183 34.77 14.66 11.37
C GLU A 183 35.12 16.04 10.79
N TYR A 184 34.45 16.42 9.69
CA TYR A 184 34.66 17.70 9.02
C TYR A 184 33.99 18.86 9.74
N VAL A 185 32.91 18.60 10.47
CA VAL A 185 32.14 19.64 11.18
C VAL A 185 32.88 20.04 12.46
N LYS A 186 33.48 21.23 12.47
CA LYS A 186 34.12 21.84 13.65
C LYS A 186 33.51 23.21 13.94
N GLY A 187 33.06 23.39 15.19
CA GLY A 187 32.43 24.63 15.66
C GLY A 187 30.98 24.78 15.19
N TYR A 188 30.21 25.53 15.96
CA TYR A 188 28.84 25.96 15.65
C TYR A 188 28.68 27.48 15.90
N ASP A 189 29.80 28.16 16.13
CA ASP A 189 29.91 29.61 16.38
C ASP A 189 30.19 30.37 15.08
#